data_AF-D7B9B5-F1
#
_entry.id   AF-D7B9B5-F1
#
_cell.length_a   1.000
_cell.length_b   1.000
_cell.length_c   1.000
_cell.angle_alpha   90.00
_cell.angle_beta   90.00
_cell.angle_gamma   90.00
#
_symmetry.space_group_name_H-M   'P 1'
#
loop_
_entity.id
_entity.type
_entity.pdbx_description
1 polymer ?
#
loop_
_entity_poly.entity_id
_entity_poly.type
_entity_poly.pdbx_seq_one_letter_code
_entity_poly.pdbx_strand_id
1 'polypeptide(L)'
;MTTPVERDPGMQPERTLMSWHRTIALLVVVGLLFLRGSLAPGDDAFPQAPPEVRVATTVGLLLLAGVLAAHVWLRWRAGGHGAPVPGTGRPSPSVAGPWAMALLCAGVLALSCVLVVTVLLPL
;
A
#
# COMPACT_ATOMS: atom_id res chain seq x y z
N MET A 1 -30.01 -37.70 1.58
CA MET A 1 -30.19 -36.23 1.63
C MET A 1 -28.82 -35.60 1.79
N THR A 2 -28.21 -35.14 0.71
CA THR A 2 -26.93 -34.40 0.73
C THR A 2 -27.26 -32.94 0.98
N THR A 3 -27.00 -32.44 2.18
CA THR A 3 -27.05 -31.00 2.47
C THR A 3 -26.09 -30.29 1.53
N PRO A 4 -26.49 -29.18 0.89
CA PRO A 4 -25.57 -28.41 0.06
C PRO A 4 -24.41 -27.97 0.94
N VAL A 5 -23.18 -28.33 0.56
CA VAL A 5 -21.97 -27.82 1.20
C VAL A 5 -21.97 -26.32 0.98
N GLU A 6 -22.21 -25.56 2.04
CA GLU A 6 -22.10 -24.11 2.03
C GLU A 6 -20.66 -23.75 1.67
N ARG A 7 -20.45 -23.37 0.41
CA ARG A 7 -19.15 -22.91 -0.08
C ARG A 7 -18.83 -21.62 0.67
N ASP A 8 -17.74 -21.66 1.45
CA ASP A 8 -17.15 -20.47 2.06
C ASP A 8 -17.08 -19.36 1.00
N PRO A 9 -17.83 -18.24 1.16
CA PRO A 9 -17.87 -17.19 0.17
C PRO A 9 -16.44 -16.69 0.00
N GLY A 10 -15.88 -16.92 -1.20
CA GLY A 10 -14.44 -16.76 -1.46
C GLY A 10 -13.85 -15.46 -0.92
N MET A 11 -12.57 -15.49 -0.56
CA MET A 11 -11.74 -14.39 -0.02
C MET A 11 -12.54 -13.17 0.49
N GLN A 12 -12.91 -13.20 1.78
CA GLN A 12 -13.73 -12.17 2.43
C GLN A 12 -13.26 -10.74 2.08
N PRO A 13 -14.10 -9.91 1.43
CA PRO A 13 -13.74 -8.55 1.04
C PRO A 13 -13.37 -7.69 2.25
N GLU A 14 -13.94 -7.97 3.42
CA GLU A 14 -13.62 -7.33 4.70
C GLU A 14 -12.17 -7.63 5.12
N ARG A 15 -11.71 -8.88 4.95
CA ARG A 15 -10.32 -9.26 5.25
C ARG A 15 -9.33 -8.57 4.32
N THR A 16 -9.70 -8.46 3.04
CA THR A 16 -8.88 -7.73 2.06
C THR A 16 -8.81 -6.24 2.41
N LEU A 17 -9.92 -5.62 2.80
CA LEU A 17 -9.93 -4.23 3.22
C LEU A 17 -9.07 -3.98 4.47
N MET A 18 -9.13 -4.86 5.47
CA MET A 18 -8.29 -4.76 6.67
C MET A 18 -6.79 -4.92 6.34
N SER A 19 -6.43 -5.83 5.43
CA SER A 19 -5.03 -5.97 5.01
C SER A 19 -4.53 -4.74 4.26
N TRP A 20 -5.35 -4.14 3.39
CA TRP A 20 -5.00 -2.88 2.71
C TRP A 20 -4.84 -1.71 3.68
N HIS A 21 -5.73 -1.56 4.66
CA HIS A 21 -5.56 -0.54 5.71
C HIS A 21 -4.25 -0.71 6.47
N ARG A 22 -3.91 -1.95 6.85
CA ARG A 22 -2.64 -2.26 7.53
C ARG A 22 -1.44 -1.92 6.65
N THR A 23 -1.48 -2.27 5.36
CA THR A 23 -0.42 -1.95 4.41
C THR A 23 -0.24 -0.44 4.26
N ILE A 24 -1.33 0.32 4.08
CA ILE A 24 -1.29 1.77 3.95
C ILE A 24 -0.74 2.41 5.23
N ALA A 25 -1.22 1.98 6.40
CA ALA A 25 -0.70 2.46 7.69
C ALA A 25 0.79 2.18 7.84
N LEU A 26 1.25 0.99 7.43
CA LEU A 26 2.66 0.64 7.44
C LEU A 26 3.48 1.55 6.52
N LEU A 27 3.03 1.83 5.30
CA LEU A 27 3.72 2.75 4.38
C LEU A 27 3.87 4.15 4.98
N VAL A 28 2.82 4.67 5.60
CA VAL A 28 2.85 5.98 6.28
C VAL A 28 3.85 5.97 7.43
N VAL A 29 3.76 4.98 8.33
CA VAL A 29 4.66 4.85 9.49
C VAL A 29 6.11 4.73 9.04
N VAL A 30 6.39 3.88 8.04
CA VAL A 30 7.75 3.71 7.50
C VAL A 30 8.28 5.02 6.91
N GLY A 31 7.46 5.75 6.15
CA GLY A 31 7.86 7.05 5.60
C GLY A 31 8.20 8.08 6.69
N LEU A 32 7.36 8.16 7.72
CA LEU A 32 7.60 9.08 8.85
C LEU A 32 8.83 8.69 9.65
N LEU A 33 9.05 7.39 9.89
CA LEU A 33 10.25 6.89 10.57
C LEU A 33 11.51 7.14 9.75
N PHE A 34 11.43 7.01 8.43
CA PHE A 34 12.54 7.29 7.53
C PHE A 34 12.96 8.77 7.58
N LEU A 35 11.98 9.68 7.65
CA LEU A 35 12.24 11.11 7.82
C LEU A 35 12.74 11.46 9.23
N ARG A 36 12.24 10.78 10.28
CA ARG A 36 12.71 10.96 11.66
C ARG A 36 14.22 10.72 11.78
N GLY A 37 14.75 9.75 11.05
CA GLY A 37 16.19 9.49 11.01
C GLY A 37 17.02 10.69 10.56
N SER A 38 16.45 11.66 9.83
CA SER A 38 17.14 12.90 9.44
C SER A 38 17.17 13.94 10.57
N LEU A 39 16.22 13.86 11.50
CA LEU A 39 15.99 14.85 12.56
C LEU A 39 16.71 14.48 13.86
N ALA A 40 17.16 13.22 13.99
CA ALA A 40 17.95 12.76 15.12
C ALA A 40 19.43 13.07 14.88
N PRO A 41 20.08 13.88 15.73
CA PRO A 41 21.53 14.09 15.64
C PRO A 41 22.26 12.80 15.99
N GLY A 42 23.19 12.33 15.15
CA GLY A 42 24.27 11.46 15.63
C GLY A 42 24.60 10.15 14.91
N ASP A 43 24.16 9.86 13.68
CA ASP A 43 24.57 8.63 12.97
C ASP A 43 25.18 8.90 11.59
N ASP A 44 26.40 9.47 11.59
CA ASP A 44 27.27 9.56 10.40
C ASP A 44 28.03 8.24 10.12
N ALA A 45 27.71 7.17 10.85
CA ALA A 45 28.37 5.86 10.71
C ALA A 45 28.10 5.20 9.34
N PHE A 46 27.08 5.64 8.61
CA PHE A 46 26.69 5.07 7.31
C PHE A 46 26.46 6.16 6.27
N PRO A 47 26.83 5.92 5.00
CA PRO A 47 26.49 6.83 3.91
C PRO A 47 24.97 7.01 3.82
N GLN A 48 24.52 8.26 3.94
CA GLN A 48 23.10 8.61 3.88
C GLN A 48 22.78 9.31 2.56
N ALA A 49 21.58 9.07 2.03
CA ALA A 49 21.08 9.82 0.89
C ALA A 49 20.95 11.32 1.25
N PRO A 50 21.13 12.24 0.27
CA PRO A 50 20.94 13.66 0.48
C PRO A 50 19.56 13.98 1.11
N PRO A 51 19.45 15.02 1.97
CA PRO A 51 18.21 15.34 2.66
C PRO A 51 17.05 15.59 1.69
N GLU A 52 17.32 16.22 0.56
CA GLU A 52 16.33 16.47 -0.50
C GLU A 52 15.76 15.17 -1.07
N VAL A 53 16.62 14.19 -1.37
CA VAL A 53 16.21 12.87 -1.86
C VAL A 53 15.36 12.17 -0.80
N ARG A 54 15.75 12.24 0.47
CA ARG A 54 15.00 11.60 1.55
C ARG A 54 13.61 12.18 1.73
N VAL A 55 13.50 13.51 1.67
CA VAL A 55 12.21 14.22 1.71
C VAL A 55 11.38 13.83 0.48
N ALA A 56 11.96 13.86 -0.72
CA ALA A 56 11.27 13.48 -1.95
C ALA A 56 10.78 12.03 -1.92
N THR A 57 11.59 11.08 -1.45
CA THR A 57 11.21 9.67 -1.27
C THR A 57 10.08 9.52 -0.25
N THR A 58 10.14 10.25 0.87
CA THR A 58 9.07 10.25 1.88
C THR A 58 7.77 10.76 1.30
N VAL A 59 7.81 11.89 0.59
CA VAL A 59 6.64 12.47 -0.10
C VAL A 59 6.09 11.49 -1.13
N GLY A 60 6.96 10.88 -1.94
CA GLY A 60 6.57 9.87 -2.93
C GLY A 60 5.86 8.66 -2.29
N LEU A 61 6.38 8.18 -1.16
CA LEU A 61 5.77 7.07 -0.42
C LEU A 61 4.39 7.45 0.16
N LEU A 62 4.25 8.66 0.70
CA LEU A 62 2.98 9.17 1.22
C LEU A 62 1.95 9.40 0.11
N LEU A 63 2.37 9.90 -1.05
CA LEU A 63 1.51 10.03 -2.23
C LEU A 63 1.05 8.65 -2.73
N LEU A 64 1.95 7.67 -2.80
CA LEU A 64 1.60 6.29 -3.13
C LEU A 64 0.57 5.71 -2.16
N ALA A 65 0.79 5.90 -0.85
CA ALA A 65 -0.15 5.47 0.19
C ALA A 65 -1.52 6.17 0.04
N GLY A 66 -1.53 7.47 -0.26
CA GLY A 66 -2.75 8.25 -0.50
C GLY A 66 -3.52 7.79 -1.73
N VAL A 67 -2.85 7.51 -2.84
CA VAL A 67 -3.47 6.96 -4.06
C VAL A 67 -4.08 5.59 -3.80
N LEU A 68 -3.37 4.70 -3.10
CA LEU A 68 -3.88 3.39 -2.72
C LEU A 68 -5.09 3.50 -1.78
N ALA A 69 -5.03 4.39 -0.78
CA ALA A 69 -6.13 4.66 0.12
C ALA A 69 -7.37 5.19 -0.62
N ALA A 70 -7.19 6.17 -1.50
CA ALA A 70 -8.26 6.70 -2.33
C ALA A 70 -8.85 5.62 -3.24
N HIS A 71 -8.01 4.77 -3.85
CA HIS A 71 -8.49 3.69 -4.71
C HIS A 71 -9.35 2.68 -3.94
N VAL A 72 -8.84 2.19 -2.80
CA VAL A 72 -9.56 1.24 -1.93
C VAL A 72 -10.86 1.85 -1.42
N TRP A 73 -10.82 3.12 -1.00
CA TRP A 73 -12.00 3.83 -0.50
C TRP A 73 -13.07 4.04 -1.58
N LEU A 74 -12.69 4.49 -2.78
CA LEU A 74 -13.62 4.68 -3.89
C LEU A 74 -14.23 3.35 -4.34
N ARG A 75 -13.43 2.28 -4.41
CA ARG A 75 -13.90 0.92 -4.75
C ARG A 75 -14.87 0.39 -3.69
N TRP A 76 -14.54 0.56 -2.42
CA TRP A 76 -15.40 0.15 -1.30
C TRP A 76 -16.75 0.87 -1.34
N ARG A 77 -16.72 2.19 -1.57
CA ARG A 77 -17.93 3.02 -1.64
C ARG A 77 -18.78 2.68 -2.87
N ALA A 78 -18.16 2.42 -4.02
CA ALA A 78 -18.86 2.00 -5.23
C ALA A 78 -19.44 0.58 -5.15
N GLY A 79 -18.81 -0.32 -4.39
CA GLY A 79 -19.23 -1.70 -4.19
C GLY A 79 -20.31 -1.91 -3.12
N GLY A 80 -20.94 -0.85 -2.61
CA GLY A 80 -22.07 -0.94 -1.69
C GLY A 80 -21.76 -1.63 -0.35
N HIS A 81 -20.55 -1.43 0.19
CA HIS A 81 -20.11 -2.03 1.48
C HIS A 81 -20.06 -3.56 1.51
N GLY A 82 -19.81 -4.21 0.36
CA GLY A 82 -19.80 -5.68 0.30
C GLY A 82 -21.18 -6.31 0.13
N ALA A 83 -22.22 -5.51 -0.16
CA ALA A 83 -23.53 -6.04 -0.49
C ALA A 83 -23.44 -6.97 -1.73
N PRO A 84 -23.99 -8.20 -1.67
CA PRO A 84 -24.05 -9.08 -2.83
C PRO A 84 -24.78 -8.40 -3.99
N VAL A 85 -24.25 -8.51 -5.21
CA VAL A 85 -24.93 -8.00 -6.41
C VAL A 85 -26.30 -8.69 -6.52
N PRO A 86 -27.43 -7.95 -6.43
CA PRO A 86 -28.75 -8.56 -6.47
C PRO A 86 -28.95 -9.27 -7.81
N GLY A 87 -29.27 -10.57 -7.78
CA GLY A 87 -29.71 -11.32 -8.95
C GLY A 87 -28.63 -12.05 -9.77
N THR A 88 -27.33 -11.92 -9.46
CA THR A 88 -26.28 -12.59 -10.26
C THR A 88 -25.48 -13.66 -9.53
N GLY A 89 -25.54 -13.75 -8.19
CA GLY A 89 -24.82 -14.76 -7.40
C GLY A 89 -23.29 -14.73 -7.57
N ARG A 90 -22.74 -13.68 -8.19
CA ARG A 90 -21.31 -13.51 -8.43
C ARG A 90 -20.65 -12.91 -7.19
N PRO A 91 -19.47 -13.40 -6.78
CA PRO A 91 -18.72 -12.82 -5.68
C PRO A 91 -18.43 -11.34 -5.97
N SER A 92 -18.55 -10.50 -4.93
CA SER A 92 -18.24 -9.07 -5.04
C SER A 92 -16.80 -8.91 -5.56
N PRO A 93 -16.56 -8.06 -6.57
CA PRO A 93 -15.22 -7.87 -7.13
C PRO A 93 -14.25 -7.45 -6.03
N SER A 94 -13.03 -8.00 -6.05
CA SER A 94 -12.02 -7.73 -5.01
C SER A 94 -11.85 -6.22 -4.82
N VAL A 95 -11.79 -5.80 -3.55
CA VAL A 95 -11.72 -4.37 -3.18
C VAL A 95 -10.50 -3.70 -3.80
N ALA A 96 -9.40 -4.43 -3.98
CA ALA A 96 -8.24 -4.01 -4.75
C ALA A 96 -8.20 -4.71 -6.11
N GLY A 97 -8.09 -3.95 -7.19
CA GLY A 97 -7.76 -4.50 -8.50
C GLY A 97 -6.31 -5.02 -8.54
N PRO A 98 -5.98 -5.97 -9.43
CA PRO A 98 -4.63 -6.51 -9.58
C PRO A 98 -3.57 -5.42 -9.88
N TRP A 99 -3.99 -4.31 -10.48
CA TRP A 99 -3.13 -3.15 -10.72
C TRP A 99 -2.65 -2.47 -9.45
N ALA A 100 -3.42 -2.49 -8.34
CA ALA A 100 -3.05 -1.81 -7.11
C ALA A 100 -1.82 -2.48 -6.46
N MET A 101 -1.74 -3.81 -6.55
CA MET A 101 -0.57 -4.56 -6.11
C MET A 101 0.64 -4.27 -6.99
N ALA A 102 0.44 -4.22 -8.32
CA ALA A 102 1.50 -3.85 -9.25
C ALA A 102 2.03 -2.43 -8.97
N LEU A 103 1.14 -1.46 -8.72
CA LEU A 103 1.50 -0.08 -8.37
C LEU A 103 2.27 -0.03 -7.05
N LEU A 104 1.83 -0.76 -6.02
CA LEU A 104 2.54 -0.87 -4.74
C LEU A 104 3.96 -1.42 -4.93
N CYS A 105 4.09 -2.57 -5.59
CA CYS A 105 5.38 -3.21 -5.82
C CYS A 105 6.31 -2.32 -6.66
N ALA A 106 5.81 -1.77 -7.77
CA ALA A 106 6.59 -0.91 -8.64
C ALA A 106 7.02 0.39 -7.94
N GLY A 107 6.12 1.02 -7.18
CA GLY A 107 6.40 2.24 -6.43
C GLY A 107 7.46 2.02 -5.35
N VAL A 108 7.33 0.96 -4.54
CA VAL A 108 8.32 0.61 -3.52
C VAL A 108 9.68 0.27 -4.15
N LEU A 109 9.67 -0.48 -5.26
CA LEU A 109 10.90 -0.83 -5.98
C LEU A 109 11.60 0.41 -6.52
N ALA A 110 10.86 1.30 -7.19
CA ALA A 110 11.41 2.53 -7.76
C ALA A 110 12.01 3.44 -6.67
N LEU A 111 11.29 3.65 -5.56
CA LEU A 111 11.78 4.45 -4.44
C LEU A 111 13.03 3.82 -3.79
N SER A 112 13.05 2.49 -3.66
CA SER A 112 14.22 1.77 -3.16
C SER A 112 15.44 1.90 -4.08
N CYS A 113 15.23 1.78 -5.40
CA CYS A 113 16.28 2.00 -6.39
C CYS A 113 16.85 3.42 -6.32
N VAL A 114 16.00 4.44 -6.19
CA VAL A 114 16.46 5.84 -6.03
C VAL A 114 17.37 5.95 -4.80
N LEU A 115 16.94 5.44 -3.64
CA LEU A 115 17.76 5.49 -2.43
C LEU A 115 19.09 4.75 -2.61
N VAL A 116 19.07 3.51 -3.09
CA VAL A 116 20.28 2.70 -3.31
C VAL A 116 21.24 3.40 -4.28
N VAL A 117 20.74 3.92 -5.40
CA VAL A 117 21.55 4.62 -6.39
C VAL A 117 22.16 5.88 -5.77
N THR A 118 21.39 6.70 -5.05
CA THR A 118 21.92 7.93 -4.44
C THR A 118 22.94 7.68 -3.33
N VAL A 119 22.87 6.53 -2.66
CA VAL A 119 23.84 6.12 -1.64
C VAL A 119 25.11 5.54 -2.28
N LEU A 120 24.98 4.72 -3.33
CA LEU A 120 26.11 4.05 -3.99
C LEU A 120 26.83 4.93 -5.01
N LEU A 121 26.09 5.84 -5.66
CA LEU A 121 26.58 6.81 -6.62
C LEU A 121 26.26 8.21 -6.06
N PRO A 122 27.04 8.70 -5.07
CA PRO A 122 26.92 10.08 -4.63
C PRO A 122 27.28 10.98 -5.82
N LEU A 123 26.26 11.56 -6.46
CA LEU A 123 26.37 12.57 -7.51
C LEU A 123 26.84 13.90 -6.92
#